data_AF-A0A962ECS1-F1
#
_entry.id   AF-A0A962ECS1-F1
#
_cell.length_a   1.000
_cell.length_b   1.000
_cell.length_c   1.000
_cell.angle_alpha   90.00
_cell.angle_beta   90.00
_cell.angle_gamma   90.00
#
_symmetry.space_group_name_H-M   'P 1'
#
loop_
_entity.id
_entity.type
_entity.pdbx_description
1 polymer ?
#
loop_
_entity_poly.entity_id
_entity_poly.type
_entity_poly.pdbx_seq_one_letter_code
_entity_poly.pdbx_strand_id
1 'polypeptide(L)'
;GWDWFSLRLSDGSALMLFNIRDRQDQVVARHGSLIAADGGVQALLAEDIDIEPSGYWRSDKTGVSWPVRWRLHSPSLGLTLEITPLREDQELDTTTRYWEGAIDAQGLRAGQPISGEGYLELTGYSPR
;
A
#
# COMPACT_ATOMS: atom_id res chain seq x y z
N GLY A 1 10.44 9.49 2.32
CA GLY A 1 10.39 8.04 2.64
C GLY A 1 9.71 7.31 1.50
N TRP A 2 9.21 6.11 1.74
CA TRP A 2 8.36 5.43 0.77
C TRP A 2 7.20 4.70 1.45
N ASP A 3 6.17 4.41 0.65
CA ASP A 3 5.11 3.45 0.94
C ASP A 3 5.18 2.40 -0.14
N TRP A 4 5.31 1.14 0.24
CA TRP A 4 5.37 0.04 -0.69
C TRP A 4 4.29 -0.99 -0.36
N PHE A 5 3.61 -1.43 -1.41
CA PHE A 5 2.54 -2.42 -1.32
C PHE A 5 2.83 -3.57 -2.27
N SER A 6 2.62 -4.79 -1.80
CA SER A 6 2.57 -5.98 -2.63
C SER A 6 1.38 -6.83 -2.24
N LEU A 7 0.42 -7.00 -3.14
CA LEU A 7 -0.82 -7.73 -2.92
C LEU A 7 -0.95 -8.88 -3.92
N ARG A 8 -1.32 -10.05 -3.43
CA ARG A 8 -1.86 -11.14 -4.26
C ARG A 8 -3.37 -11.08 -4.17
N LEU A 9 -4.04 -10.94 -5.31
CA LEU A 9 -5.48 -10.82 -5.40
C LEU A 9 -6.13 -12.20 -5.62
N SER A 10 -7.40 -12.31 -5.25
CA SER A 10 -8.16 -13.57 -5.28
C SER A 10 -8.42 -14.12 -6.68
N ASP A 11 -8.26 -13.29 -7.72
CA ASP A 11 -8.34 -13.70 -9.13
C ASP A 11 -7.02 -14.25 -9.69
N GLY A 12 -5.99 -14.37 -8.84
CA GLY A 12 -4.67 -14.87 -9.20
C GLY A 12 -3.70 -13.80 -9.71
N SER A 13 -4.15 -12.56 -9.87
CA SER A 13 -3.26 -11.45 -10.20
C SER A 13 -2.46 -10.95 -8.99
N ALA A 14 -1.36 -10.26 -9.24
CA ALA A 14 -0.51 -9.65 -8.23
C ALA A 14 -0.28 -8.16 -8.54
N LEU A 15 -0.44 -7.30 -7.54
CA LEU A 15 -0.30 -5.87 -7.64
C LEU A 15 0.87 -5.41 -6.79
N MET A 16 1.76 -4.59 -7.37
CA MET A 16 2.83 -3.92 -6.66
C MET A 16 2.73 -2.40 -6.86
N LEU A 17 2.82 -1.61 -5.80
CA LEU A 17 2.74 -0.15 -5.83
C LEU A 17 3.84 0.49 -4.96
N PHE A 18 4.33 1.65 -5.38
CA PHE A 18 5.27 2.49 -4.65
C PHE A 18 4.84 3.95 -4.68
N ASN A 19 4.78 4.59 -3.51
CA ASN A 19 4.82 6.04 -3.36
C ASN A 19 6.19 6.45 -2.85
N ILE A 20 6.83 7.40 -3.53
CA ILE A 20 8.06 8.02 -3.05
C ILE A 20 7.72 9.40 -2.50
N ARG A 21 8.12 9.66 -1.26
CA ARG A 21 7.91 10.95 -0.58
C ARG A 21 9.22 11.69 -0.37
N ASP A 22 9.19 13.00 -0.55
CA ASP A 22 10.30 13.88 -0.23
C ASP A 22 10.47 14.09 1.29
N ARG A 23 11.19 15.15 1.66
CA ARG A 23 11.47 15.47 3.05
C ARG A 23 10.33 16.23 3.74
N GLN A 24 9.35 16.71 3.00
CA GLN A 24 8.16 17.44 3.44
C GLN A 24 6.90 16.54 3.32
N ASP A 25 7.12 15.22 3.22
CA ASP A 25 6.11 14.18 3.04
C ASP A 25 5.25 14.34 1.78
N GLN A 26 5.70 15.13 0.80
CA GLN A 26 5.04 15.25 -0.49
C GLN A 26 5.38 14.07 -1.38
N VAL A 27 4.36 13.47 -2.01
CA VAL A 27 4.57 12.40 -2.99
C VAL A 27 5.18 13.00 -4.25
N VAL A 28 6.41 12.59 -4.57
CA VAL A 28 7.17 13.05 -5.74
C VAL A 28 7.20 12.04 -6.88
N ALA A 29 6.82 10.79 -6.61
CA ALA A 29 6.72 9.74 -7.62
C ALA A 29 5.71 8.66 -7.16
N ARG A 30 4.95 8.13 -8.13
CA ARG A 30 4.13 6.93 -7.98
C ARG A 30 4.40 5.98 -9.13
N HIS A 31 4.56 4.71 -8.80
CA HIS A 31 4.77 3.65 -9.79
C HIS A 31 4.07 2.38 -9.34
N GLY A 32 3.66 1.56 -10.29
CA GLY A 32 3.13 0.26 -9.99
C GLY A 32 3.20 -0.71 -11.14
N SER A 33 2.81 -1.95 -10.86
CA SER A 33 2.59 -2.96 -11.89
C SER A 33 1.53 -3.94 -11.42
N LEU A 34 0.75 -4.43 -12.38
CA LEU A 34 -0.13 -5.58 -12.21
C LEU A 34 0.44 -6.74 -13.04
N ILE A 35 0.64 -7.88 -12.40
CA ILE A 35 0.89 -9.15 -13.06
C ILE A 35 -0.44 -9.90 -13.08
N ALA A 36 -0.99 -10.11 -14.27
CA ALA A 36 -2.22 -10.88 -14.46
C ALA A 36 -2.00 -12.37 -14.17
N ALA A 37 -3.08 -13.13 -13.97
CA ALA A 37 -3.02 -14.55 -13.66
C ALA A 37 -2.36 -15.41 -14.76
N ASP A 38 -2.34 -14.90 -16.00
CA ASP A 38 -1.66 -15.52 -17.14
C ASP A 38 -0.18 -15.10 -17.27
N GLY A 39 0.32 -14.28 -16.34
CA GLY A 39 1.68 -13.75 -16.34
C GLY A 39 1.87 -12.47 -17.16
N GLY A 40 0.84 -11.95 -17.81
CA GLY A 40 0.89 -10.67 -18.49
C GLY A 40 1.19 -9.52 -17.53
N VAL A 41 2.07 -8.60 -17.91
CA VAL A 41 2.47 -7.47 -17.06
C VAL A 41 1.92 -6.16 -17.62
N GLN A 42 1.20 -5.42 -16.79
CA GLN A 42 0.77 -4.06 -17.06
C GLN A 42 1.49 -3.11 -16.10
N ALA A 43 2.27 -2.19 -16.65
CA ALA A 43 2.83 -1.08 -15.87
C ALA A 43 1.72 -0.08 -15.52
N LEU A 44 1.80 0.49 -14.32
CA LEU A 44 0.90 1.53 -13.83
C LEU A 44 1.71 2.80 -13.57
N LEU A 45 1.28 3.89 -14.20
CA LEU A 45 1.86 5.22 -14.03
C LEU A 45 1.12 5.98 -12.92
N ALA A 46 1.59 7.20 -12.63
CA ALA A 46 1.04 8.00 -11.56
C ALA A 46 -0.46 8.31 -11.74
N GLU A 47 -0.90 8.53 -12.98
CA GLU A 47 -2.31 8.75 -13.32
C GLU A 47 -3.20 7.51 -13.16
N ASP A 48 -2.63 6.31 -13.17
CA ASP A 48 -3.36 5.06 -12.97
C ASP A 48 -3.61 4.74 -11.50
N ILE A 49 -2.95 5.47 -10.59
CA ILE A 49 -2.86 5.12 -9.17
C ILE A 49 -3.35 6.31 -8.33
N ASP A 50 -4.57 6.19 -7.83
CA ASP A 50 -5.09 7.01 -6.75
C ASP A 50 -5.04 6.19 -5.45
N ILE A 51 -4.08 6.52 -4.58
CA ILE A 51 -3.88 5.80 -3.31
C ILE A 51 -3.64 6.79 -2.18
N GLU A 52 -4.44 6.67 -1.12
CA GLU A 52 -4.41 7.60 0.02
C GLU A 52 -4.55 6.88 1.37
N PRO A 53 -3.94 7.41 2.45
CA PRO A 53 -4.16 6.91 3.79
C PRO A 53 -5.62 7.09 4.22
N SER A 54 -6.24 6.03 4.74
CA SER A 54 -7.59 6.06 5.29
C SER A 54 -7.63 5.90 6.81
N GLY A 55 -6.50 5.57 7.44
CA GLY A 55 -6.38 5.47 8.89
C GLY A 55 -4.96 5.23 9.37
N TYR A 56 -4.71 5.65 10.61
CA TYR A 56 -3.39 5.64 11.23
C TYR A 56 -3.38 4.80 12.50
N TRP A 57 -2.23 4.20 12.80
CA TRP A 57 -1.91 3.61 14.09
C TRP A 57 -0.72 4.36 14.68
N ARG A 58 -0.80 4.68 15.97
CA ARG A 58 0.29 5.34 16.68
C ARG A 58 1.03 4.32 17.53
N SER A 59 2.34 4.23 17.34
CA SER A 59 3.18 3.37 18.17
C SER A 59 3.27 3.91 19.58
N ASP A 60 2.99 3.04 20.57
CA ASP A 60 3.21 3.34 21.98
C ASP A 60 4.71 3.33 22.34
N LYS A 61 5.55 2.67 21.54
CA LYS A 61 7.00 2.52 21.77
C LYS A 61 7.77 3.76 21.33
N THR A 62 7.45 4.26 20.14
CA THR A 62 8.22 5.32 19.46
C THR A 62 7.44 6.63 19.32
N GLY A 63 6.12 6.60 19.54
CA GLY A 63 5.23 7.73 19.35
C GLY A 63 4.91 8.06 17.87
N VAL A 64 5.47 7.30 16.92
CA VAL A 64 5.31 7.51 15.48
C VAL A 64 3.88 7.17 15.04
N SER A 65 3.29 8.01 14.18
CA SER A 65 1.97 7.79 13.59
C SER A 65 2.12 7.22 12.19
N TRP A 66 1.79 5.94 12.02
CA TRP A 66 1.93 5.19 10.79
C TRP A 66 0.59 5.12 10.04
N PRO A 67 0.52 5.47 8.75
CA PRO A 67 -0.68 5.22 7.94
C PRO A 67 -0.79 3.73 7.62
N VAL A 68 -1.47 2.96 8.47
CA VAL A 68 -1.55 1.49 8.32
C VAL A 68 -2.77 1.04 7.52
N ARG A 69 -3.72 1.95 7.26
CA ARG A 69 -4.93 1.70 6.44
C ARG A 69 -4.93 2.61 5.22
N TRP A 70 -5.32 2.08 4.08
CA TRP A 70 -5.26 2.77 2.79
C TRP A 70 -6.48 2.50 1.93
N ARG A 71 -6.81 3.46 1.07
CA ARG A 71 -7.74 3.28 -0.05
C ARG A 71 -6.97 3.36 -1.35
N LEU A 72 -7.18 2.39 -2.21
CA LEU A 72 -6.67 2.37 -3.57
C LEU A 72 -7.84 2.43 -4.54
N HIS A 73 -7.70 3.29 -5.56
CA HIS A 73 -8.54 3.32 -6.74
C HIS A 73 -7.65 3.39 -7.99
N SER A 74 -7.92 2.52 -8.95
CA SER A 74 -7.24 2.50 -10.24
C SER A 74 -8.27 2.38 -11.35
N PRO A 75 -8.62 3.50 -12.03
CA PRO A 75 -9.60 3.49 -13.11
C PRO A 75 -9.22 2.56 -14.27
N SER A 76 -7.94 2.53 -14.64
CA SER A 76 -7.44 1.70 -15.76
C SER A 76 -7.52 0.21 -15.47
N LEU A 77 -7.53 -0.19 -14.19
CA LEU A 77 -7.78 -1.57 -13.77
C LEU A 77 -9.24 -1.85 -13.39
N GLY A 78 -10.08 -0.80 -13.33
CA GLY A 78 -11.41 -0.87 -12.74
C GLY A 78 -11.40 -1.37 -11.30
N LEU A 79 -10.36 -1.04 -10.54
CA LEU A 79 -10.05 -1.63 -9.23
C LEU A 79 -10.25 -0.60 -8.12
N THR A 80 -10.96 -0.98 -7.07
CA THR A 80 -11.04 -0.26 -5.80
C THR A 80 -10.75 -1.22 -4.67
N LEU A 81 -9.84 -0.88 -3.75
CA LEU A 81 -9.49 -1.69 -2.58
C LEU A 81 -9.46 -0.82 -1.32
N GLU A 82 -10.05 -1.33 -0.25
CA GLU A 82 -9.75 -0.95 1.13
C GLU A 82 -8.67 -1.91 1.65
N ILE A 83 -7.55 -1.35 2.11
CA ILE A 83 -6.39 -2.08 2.59
C ILE A 83 -6.27 -1.86 4.09
N THR A 84 -6.19 -2.95 4.85
CA THR A 84 -6.14 -2.94 6.31
C THR A 84 -5.01 -3.82 6.83
N PRO A 85 -4.36 -3.46 7.94
CA PRO A 85 -3.31 -4.30 8.51
C PRO A 85 -3.94 -5.50 9.22
N LEU A 86 -3.32 -6.67 9.10
CA LEU A 86 -3.73 -7.85 9.87
C LEU A 86 -3.54 -7.62 11.38
N ARG A 87 -2.52 -6.84 11.74
CA ARG A 87 -2.24 -6.32 13.09
C ARG A 87 -1.65 -4.92 13.01
N GLU A 88 -2.02 -4.05 13.93
CA GLU A 88 -1.55 -2.66 13.89
C GLU A 88 -0.09 -2.49 14.36
N ASP A 89 0.33 -3.18 15.44
CA ASP A 89 1.70 -3.14 15.97
C ASP A 89 2.62 -4.07 15.18
N GLN A 90 3.07 -3.60 14.02
CA GLN A 90 4.07 -4.23 13.15
C GLN A 90 5.24 -3.26 12.86
N GLU A 91 5.57 -2.40 13.84
CA GLU A 91 6.71 -1.50 13.77
C GLU A 91 8.04 -2.22 14.06
N LEU A 92 9.06 -1.90 13.27
CA LEU A 92 10.46 -2.26 13.49
C LEU A 92 11.25 -1.02 13.94
N ASP A 93 11.61 -0.96 15.22
CA ASP A 93 12.44 0.10 15.81
C ASP A 93 13.93 -0.19 15.59
N THR A 94 14.39 0.02 14.36
CA THR A 94 15.81 -0.07 13.99
C THR A 94 16.41 1.33 13.78
N THR A 95 17.68 1.43 13.37
CA THR A 95 18.33 2.71 13.04
C THR A 95 17.51 3.56 12.07
N THR A 96 16.90 2.91 11.08
CA THR A 96 15.80 3.46 10.30
C THR A 96 14.52 2.78 10.78
N ARG A 97 13.53 3.54 11.24
CA ARG A 97 12.26 2.92 11.65
C ARG A 97 11.43 2.57 10.43
N TYR A 98 10.83 1.38 10.49
CA TYR A 98 9.91 0.87 9.50
C TYR A 98 8.61 0.47 10.16
N TRP A 99 7.53 0.51 9.40
CA TRP A 99 6.38 -0.33 9.66
C TRP A 99 6.34 -1.36 8.55
N GLU A 100 6.35 -2.64 8.91
CA GLU A 100 6.52 -3.75 7.98
C GLU A 100 5.52 -4.84 8.38
N GLY A 101 4.42 -4.94 7.65
CA GLY A 101 3.30 -5.71 8.13
C GLY A 101 2.45 -6.38 7.07
N ALA A 102 1.91 -7.53 7.46
CA ALA A 102 0.88 -8.22 6.70
C ALA A 102 -0.39 -7.37 6.62
N ILE A 103 -0.96 -7.31 5.42
CA ILE A 103 -2.19 -6.57 5.10
C ILE A 103 -3.20 -7.48 4.40
N ASP A 104 -4.48 -7.19 4.63
CA ASP A 104 -5.59 -7.69 3.84
C ASP A 104 -6.14 -6.57 2.96
N ALA A 105 -6.75 -6.93 1.84
CA ALA A 105 -7.44 -6.02 0.94
C ALA A 105 -8.83 -6.58 0.58
N GLN A 106 -9.82 -5.71 0.52
CA GLN A 106 -11.16 -6.04 0.04
C GLN A 106 -11.70 -4.92 -0.84
N GLY A 107 -12.44 -5.27 -1.89
CA GLY A 107 -13.11 -4.27 -2.70
C GLY A 107 -13.70 -4.85 -3.98
N LEU A 108 -13.59 -4.09 -5.07
CA LEU A 108 -14.20 -4.42 -6.35
C LEU A 108 -13.20 -4.35 -7.49
N ARG A 109 -13.27 -5.29 -8.44
CA ARG A 109 -12.61 -5.23 -9.74
C ARG A 109 -13.67 -5.37 -10.84
N ALA A 110 -13.78 -4.36 -11.71
CA ALA A 110 -14.82 -4.25 -12.73
C ALA A 110 -16.25 -4.49 -12.16
N GLY A 111 -16.50 -4.00 -10.94
CA GLY A 111 -17.78 -4.15 -10.23
C GLY A 111 -18.01 -5.50 -9.55
N GLN A 112 -17.07 -6.45 -9.66
CA GLN A 112 -17.14 -7.76 -8.99
C GLN A 112 -16.30 -7.77 -7.70
N PRO A 113 -16.75 -8.44 -6.62
CA PRO A 113 -15.97 -8.57 -5.39
C PRO A 113 -14.59 -9.18 -5.64
N ILE A 114 -13.56 -8.58 -5.04
CA ILE A 114 -12.19 -9.09 -5.05
C ILE A 114 -11.61 -8.93 -3.65
N SER A 115 -10.78 -9.89 -3.24
CA SER A 115 -9.98 -9.78 -2.02
C SER A 115 -8.50 -9.93 -2.35
N GLY A 116 -7.65 -9.60 -1.40
CA GLY A 116 -6.22 -9.83 -1.51
C GLY A 116 -5.55 -9.90 -0.15
N GLU A 117 -4.36 -10.46 -0.16
CA GLU A 117 -3.47 -10.55 0.99
C GLU A 117 -2.09 -10.07 0.55
N GLY A 118 -1.33 -9.46 1.46
CA GLY A 118 -0.05 -8.89 1.05
C GLY A 118 0.77 -8.33 2.17
N TYR A 119 1.67 -7.43 1.75
CA TYR A 119 2.61 -6.76 2.63
C TYR A 119 2.61 -5.26 2.35
N LEU A 120 2.74 -4.49 3.42
CA LEU A 120 2.94 -3.05 3.39
C LEU A 120 4.22 -2.71 4.15
N GLU A 121 5.08 -1.96 3.49
CA GLU A 121 6.30 -1.39 4.07
C GLU A 121 6.22 0.14 4.01
N LEU A 122 6.42 0.77 5.18
CA LEU A 122 6.39 2.22 5.34
C LEU A 122 7.70 2.68 5.96
N THR A 123 8.27 3.76 5.45
CA THR A 123 9.45 4.38 6.05
C THR A 123 9.43 5.90 5.98
N GLY A 124 10.14 6.55 6.90
CA GLY A 124 10.28 8.01 6.92
C GLY A 124 9.13 8.77 7.58
N TYR A 125 8.26 8.08 8.35
CA TYR A 125 7.20 8.69 9.17
C TYR A 125 7.66 9.08 10.57
N SER A 126 8.86 8.66 10.98
CA SER A 126 9.43 9.09 12.25
C SER A 126 9.72 10.59 12.25
N PRO A 127 9.45 11.29 13.36
CA PRO A 127 9.95 12.65 13.57
C PRO A 127 11.46 12.68 13.35
N ARG A 128 11.94 13.76 12.72
CA ARG A 128 13.36 14.01 12.51
C ARG A 128 13.99 14.68 13.72
#